data_AF-A0A6J7HSZ8-F1
#
_entry.id   AF-A0A6J7HSZ8-F1
#
_cell.length_a   1.000
_cell.length_b   1.000
_cell.length_c   1.000
_cell.angle_alpha   90.00
_cell.angle_beta   90.00
_cell.angle_gamma   90.00
#
_symmetry.space_group_name_H-M   'P 1'
#
loop_
_entity.id
_entity.type
_entity.pdbx_description
1 polymer ?
#
loop_
_entity_poly.entity_id
_entity_poly.type
_entity_poly.pdbx_seq_one_letter_code
_entity_poly.pdbx_strand_id
1 'polypeptide(L)'
;MTASATETASSSSPSVSENDPQPPVDRRLVYLVVALLIISLGWLLYRLVTSDWLPIGDYRTLQLRVADVGGSETPIVGIYSRYQWNHPGPMLLYALALPYRLSGSSPVGLLLGALAINLGVIASTLWIAARAGRRTFVLVGFFLALLCFGMNPAGLADPWNPEFVILAVFATAIASWRVIFGDRVAAVPLVLIGSFAVQCHVGSALPVALLIAIAALALVVRSVRGTNRSHDRRTALIAAVVAVVCWIPPIIEQFIHSPGNLRLIYGFLRNPPLATTGFATGVRIMFRFLSIPGNWVRGTEPTLINSAINTSGWAIPWALLALCVAAWWAWRKRWRNELALCGIAGALVFTGAIAASRIVGTPSPYLLRWMWSIAAVTWLAVAAVALRQIALSRFGRRHANNLVVVATILVLVTMLVRGVNLTPLRLSNSWTRAIAALTPPALDAIKELPGPIYLGDGYGLDGSAGLDLLARAEEVGIDVRRGPSWAYIYGDNRTIERSQAASEVLFLTESARLETQSDPYYREIFTYDPLSPDQRAEFDALVAKHAGFDHPAGLSPAAIARGQEQLLEKWVQTELAAKSPSADFKRYLKLLLDGPVVSIFVSNGPPR
;
A
#
# COMPACT_ATOMS: atom_id res chain seq x y z
N MET A 1 -73.69 -3.79 44.81
CA MET A 1 -73.16 -2.60 44.12
C MET A 1 -71.65 -2.71 44.08
N THR A 2 -71.13 -2.93 42.88
CA THR A 2 -69.72 -3.12 42.53
C THR A 2 -69.02 -1.76 42.42
N ALA A 3 -67.84 -1.61 43.03
CA ALA A 3 -66.97 -0.45 42.80
C ALA A 3 -65.56 -0.93 42.43
N SER A 4 -65.17 -0.51 41.24
CA SER A 4 -64.05 -0.95 40.41
C SER A 4 -62.66 -0.64 40.99
N ALA A 5 -61.75 -1.58 40.75
CA ALA A 5 -60.32 -1.40 40.82
C ALA A 5 -59.82 -0.31 39.86
N THR A 6 -58.77 0.40 40.24
CA THR A 6 -57.93 1.18 39.33
C THR A 6 -56.49 0.70 39.52
N GLU A 7 -56.10 -0.27 38.69
CA GLU A 7 -54.72 -0.68 38.46
C GLU A 7 -54.00 0.43 37.69
N THR A 8 -53.09 1.13 38.36
CA THR A 8 -52.10 1.99 37.70
C THR A 8 -51.07 1.11 36.99
N ALA A 9 -51.30 0.87 35.71
CA ALA A 9 -50.32 0.27 34.80
C ALA A 9 -49.10 1.20 34.65
N SER A 10 -48.05 0.96 35.45
CA SER A 10 -46.72 1.47 35.17
C SER A 10 -46.20 0.76 33.91
N SER A 11 -46.19 1.46 32.78
CA SER A 11 -45.61 0.99 31.53
C SER A 11 -44.08 0.97 31.63
N SER A 12 -43.55 -0.04 32.32
CA SER A 12 -42.15 -0.40 32.24
C SER A 12 -41.84 -0.76 30.79
N SER A 13 -41.16 0.14 30.09
CA SER A 13 -40.60 -0.13 28.78
C SER A 13 -39.70 -1.36 28.92
N PRO A 14 -39.85 -2.43 28.12
CA PRO A 14 -38.93 -3.54 28.20
C PRO A 14 -37.57 -3.05 27.71
N SER A 15 -36.68 -2.74 28.65
CA SER A 15 -35.25 -2.68 28.40
C SER A 15 -34.86 -4.07 27.92
N VAL A 16 -34.81 -4.26 26.60
CA VAL A 16 -34.28 -5.47 25.98
C VAL A 16 -32.86 -5.60 26.48
N SER A 17 -32.64 -6.49 27.44
CA SER A 17 -31.34 -6.82 27.96
C SER A 17 -30.48 -7.32 26.81
N GLU A 18 -29.42 -6.57 26.49
CA GLU A 18 -28.43 -6.91 25.46
C GLU A 18 -27.58 -8.15 25.85
N ASN A 19 -27.92 -8.81 26.96
CA ASN A 19 -27.28 -9.97 27.56
C ASN A 19 -28.03 -11.29 27.27
N ASP A 20 -28.41 -11.56 26.02
CA ASP A 20 -28.76 -12.92 25.64
C ASP A 20 -27.43 -13.70 25.48
N PRO A 21 -27.11 -14.70 26.32
CA PRO A 21 -25.82 -15.37 26.29
C PRO A 21 -25.60 -16.01 24.93
N GLN A 22 -24.65 -15.50 24.15
CA GLN A 22 -24.35 -16.10 22.84
C GLN A 22 -23.77 -17.51 23.04
N PRO A 23 -24.25 -18.52 22.28
CA PRO A 23 -23.75 -19.87 22.45
C PRO A 23 -22.24 -19.96 22.16
N PRO A 24 -21.53 -20.89 22.82
CA PRO A 24 -20.14 -21.20 22.52
C PRO A 24 -19.97 -21.57 21.05
N VAL A 25 -18.88 -21.10 20.44
CA VAL A 25 -18.39 -21.71 19.20
C VAL A 25 -17.91 -23.12 19.55
N ASP A 26 -18.16 -24.07 18.66
CA ASP A 26 -17.62 -25.42 18.81
C ASP A 26 -16.09 -25.37 18.92
N ARG A 27 -15.54 -25.96 19.99
CA ARG A 27 -14.09 -25.99 20.26
C ARG A 27 -13.33 -26.67 19.13
N ARG A 28 -13.90 -27.68 18.47
CA ARG A 28 -13.27 -28.38 17.33
C ARG A 28 -13.02 -27.43 16.16
N LEU A 29 -13.99 -26.56 15.87
CA LEU A 29 -13.84 -25.55 14.82
C LEU A 29 -12.76 -24.52 15.18
N VAL A 30 -12.69 -24.12 16.46
CA VAL A 30 -11.63 -23.22 16.93
C VAL A 30 -10.26 -23.86 16.78
N TYR A 31 -10.08 -25.12 17.20
CA TYR A 31 -8.82 -25.83 17.03
C TYR A 31 -8.43 -25.96 15.55
N LEU A 32 -9.39 -26.21 14.66
CA LEU A 32 -9.12 -26.28 13.22
C LEU A 32 -8.68 -24.92 12.65
N VAL A 33 -9.32 -23.81 13.04
CA VAL A 33 -8.88 -22.46 12.63
C VAL A 33 -7.46 -22.19 13.12
N VAL A 34 -7.17 -22.49 14.39
CA VAL A 34 -5.82 -22.28 14.97
C VAL A 34 -4.78 -23.14 14.23
N ALA A 35 -5.08 -24.42 13.97
CA ALA A 35 -4.19 -25.30 13.22
C ALA A 35 -3.91 -24.77 11.81
N LEU A 36 -4.95 -24.34 11.07
CA LEU A 36 -4.81 -23.77 9.74
C LEU A 36 -3.97 -22.48 9.74
N LEU A 37 -4.16 -21.61 10.73
CA LEU A 37 -3.36 -20.40 10.89
C LEU A 37 -1.89 -20.72 11.17
N ILE A 38 -1.62 -21.65 12.09
CA ILE A 38 -0.25 -22.09 12.41
C ILE A 38 0.42 -22.67 11.16
N ILE A 39 -0.26 -23.55 10.43
CA ILE A 39 0.28 -24.16 9.21
C ILE A 39 0.55 -23.09 8.15
N SER A 40 -0.41 -22.18 7.90
CA SER A 40 -0.29 -21.16 6.86
C SER A 40 0.80 -20.14 7.18
N LEU A 41 0.86 -19.66 8.43
CA LEU A 41 1.88 -18.72 8.88
C LEU A 41 3.26 -19.38 8.98
N GLY A 42 3.35 -20.63 9.45
CA GLY A 42 4.58 -21.39 9.47
C GLY A 42 5.13 -21.63 8.06
N TRP A 43 4.26 -21.96 7.10
CA TRP A 43 4.64 -22.09 5.70
C TRP A 43 5.10 -20.77 5.08
N LEU A 44 4.39 -19.66 5.34
CA LEU A 44 4.82 -18.34 4.91
C LEU A 44 6.18 -18.00 5.50
N LEU A 45 6.36 -18.16 6.81
CA LEU A 45 7.62 -17.87 7.50
C LEU A 45 8.78 -18.68 6.90
N TYR A 46 8.59 -20.00 6.71
CA TYR A 46 9.56 -20.86 6.04
C TYR A 46 9.93 -20.29 4.66
N ARG A 47 8.94 -19.97 3.82
CA ARG A 47 9.19 -19.42 2.48
C ARG A 47 9.92 -18.08 2.50
N LEU A 48 9.67 -17.22 3.48
CA LEU A 48 10.37 -15.93 3.62
C LEU A 48 11.83 -16.14 4.01
N VAL A 49 12.10 -16.97 5.03
CA VAL A 49 13.48 -17.17 5.53
C VAL A 49 14.36 -17.99 4.58
N THR A 50 13.76 -18.84 3.74
CA THR A 50 14.48 -19.57 2.69
C THR A 50 14.48 -18.84 1.34
N SER A 51 13.95 -17.62 1.27
CA SER A 51 13.96 -16.85 0.03
C SER A 51 15.30 -16.18 -0.21
N ASP A 52 15.68 -16.10 -1.48
CA ASP A 52 16.76 -15.27 -2.03
C ASP A 52 16.27 -13.84 -2.35
N TRP A 53 15.24 -13.37 -1.63
CA TRP A 53 14.64 -12.08 -1.92
C TRP A 53 15.64 -10.95 -1.67
N LEU A 54 15.80 -10.09 -2.69
CA LEU A 54 16.61 -8.88 -2.62
C LEU A 54 15.70 -7.65 -2.74
N PRO A 55 15.95 -6.61 -1.93
CA PRO A 55 15.22 -5.36 -2.04
C PRO A 55 15.75 -4.61 -3.27
N ILE A 56 14.85 -4.29 -4.19
CA ILE A 56 15.18 -3.55 -5.42
C ILE A 56 14.18 -2.41 -5.61
N GLY A 57 14.61 -1.32 -6.24
CA GLY A 57 13.75 -0.15 -6.49
C GLY A 57 13.25 0.43 -5.17
N ASP A 58 11.94 0.61 -5.04
CA ASP A 58 11.30 1.16 -3.83
C ASP A 58 11.67 0.38 -2.56
N TYR A 59 11.86 -0.92 -2.65
CA TYR A 59 12.27 -1.73 -1.49
C TYR A 59 13.69 -1.39 -1.02
N ARG A 60 14.62 -1.12 -1.96
CA ARG A 60 16.01 -0.74 -1.64
C ARG A 60 16.06 0.68 -1.08
N THR A 61 15.27 1.59 -1.63
CA THR A 61 15.08 2.95 -1.08
C THR A 61 14.54 2.87 0.35
N LEU A 62 13.50 2.06 0.59
CA LEU A 62 12.95 1.84 1.92
C LEU A 62 14.02 1.29 2.87
N GLN A 63 14.80 0.30 2.44
CA GLN A 63 15.85 -0.29 3.25
C GLN A 63 16.89 0.74 3.70
N LEU A 64 17.38 1.59 2.79
CA LEU A 64 18.34 2.65 3.11
C LEU A 64 17.79 3.57 4.21
N ARG A 65 16.54 4.02 4.07
CA ARG A 65 15.90 4.90 5.06
C ARG A 65 15.59 4.19 6.38
N VAL A 66 15.34 2.88 6.36
CA VAL A 66 15.22 2.07 7.59
C VAL A 66 16.58 1.94 8.30
N ALA A 67 17.68 1.79 7.55
CA ALA A 67 19.03 1.70 8.12
C ALA A 67 19.45 3.00 8.83
N ASP A 68 18.97 4.16 8.35
CA ASP A 68 19.22 5.48 8.95
C ASP A 68 18.57 5.67 10.34
N VAL A 69 17.52 4.89 10.67
CA VAL A 69 16.74 5.08 11.90
C VAL A 69 17.59 4.79 13.14
N GLY A 70 17.78 5.80 14.00
CA GLY A 70 18.62 5.73 15.19
C GLY A 70 20.04 6.28 14.99
N GLY A 71 20.40 6.70 13.77
CA GLY A 71 21.61 7.46 13.46
C GLY A 71 21.35 8.97 13.38
N SER A 72 22.36 9.73 12.94
CA SER A 72 22.26 11.19 12.72
C SER A 72 21.22 11.55 11.66
N GLU A 73 21.04 10.68 10.66
CA GLU A 73 20.13 10.87 9.52
C GLU A 73 18.73 10.29 9.73
N THR A 74 18.31 10.13 10.99
CA THR A 74 17.03 9.50 11.32
C THR A 74 15.89 10.20 10.55
N PRO A 75 15.14 9.47 9.70
CA PRO A 75 14.06 10.06 8.93
C PRO A 75 12.97 10.62 9.85
N ILE A 76 12.57 11.87 9.63
CA ILE A 76 11.45 12.51 10.34
C ILE A 76 10.18 12.63 9.48
N VAL A 77 10.25 12.13 8.24
CA VAL A 77 9.15 11.97 7.29
C VAL A 77 9.10 10.53 6.76
N GLY A 78 8.01 10.18 6.10
CA GLY A 78 7.81 8.87 5.50
C GLY A 78 8.48 8.71 4.13
N ILE A 79 8.07 7.65 3.43
CA ILE A 79 8.60 7.29 2.11
C ILE A 79 8.30 8.39 1.09
N TYR A 80 9.21 8.58 0.14
CA TYR A 80 9.09 9.56 -0.93
C TYR A 80 7.86 9.34 -1.82
N SER A 81 7.45 10.40 -2.51
CA SER A 81 6.49 10.39 -3.61
C SER A 81 7.17 10.91 -4.87
N ARG A 82 6.76 10.39 -6.03
CA ARG A 82 7.22 10.89 -7.34
C ARG A 82 6.95 12.38 -7.60
N TYR A 83 6.16 13.01 -6.74
CA TYR A 83 5.82 14.44 -6.81
C TYR A 83 6.69 15.30 -5.86
N GLN A 84 7.90 14.84 -5.51
CA GLN A 84 8.90 15.58 -4.73
C GLN A 84 8.42 16.03 -3.34
N TRP A 85 7.56 15.24 -2.72
CA TRP A 85 7.20 15.32 -1.30
C TRP A 85 7.32 13.93 -0.68
N ASN A 86 7.35 13.85 0.64
CA ASN A 86 7.39 12.59 1.39
C ASN A 86 6.05 12.34 2.08
N HIS A 87 5.67 11.07 2.26
CA HIS A 87 4.54 10.78 3.13
C HIS A 87 4.76 11.40 4.52
N PRO A 88 3.70 11.83 5.22
CA PRO A 88 3.84 12.81 6.30
C PRO A 88 4.83 12.41 7.40
N GLY A 89 4.91 11.13 7.77
CA GLY A 89 5.70 10.72 8.92
C GLY A 89 6.35 9.33 8.82
N PRO A 90 7.31 9.07 9.73
CA PRO A 90 8.26 7.97 9.59
C PRO A 90 7.83 6.69 10.32
N MET A 91 6.59 6.60 10.84
CA MET A 91 6.18 5.47 11.70
C MET A 91 6.45 4.09 11.08
N LEU A 92 6.29 3.93 9.76
CA LEU A 92 6.65 2.69 9.07
C LEU A 92 8.14 2.39 9.16
N LEU A 93 8.98 3.38 8.88
CA LEU A 93 10.44 3.24 8.93
C LEU A 93 10.89 2.89 10.35
N TYR A 94 10.32 3.55 11.35
CA TYR A 94 10.61 3.28 12.76
C TYR A 94 10.18 1.87 13.19
N ALA A 95 9.02 1.42 12.77
CA ALA A 95 8.52 0.08 13.08
C ALA A 95 9.36 -1.02 12.42
N LEU A 96 9.89 -0.79 11.22
CA LEU A 96 10.74 -1.74 10.50
C LEU A 96 12.20 -1.74 10.97
N ALA A 97 12.68 -0.66 11.58
CA ALA A 97 14.07 -0.54 12.03
C ALA A 97 14.49 -1.62 13.04
N LEU A 98 13.63 -1.95 14.00
CA LEU A 98 13.93 -2.96 15.01
C LEU A 98 14.11 -4.36 14.41
N PRO A 99 13.14 -4.96 13.68
CA PRO A 99 13.32 -6.27 13.08
C PRO A 99 14.45 -6.30 12.04
N TYR A 100 14.67 -5.19 11.32
CA TYR A 100 15.80 -5.04 10.41
C TYR A 100 17.14 -5.18 11.14
N ARG A 101 17.36 -4.41 12.22
CA ARG A 101 18.60 -4.48 13.02
C ARG A 101 18.78 -5.84 13.71
N LEU A 102 17.71 -6.42 14.27
CA LEU A 102 17.76 -7.74 14.92
C LEU A 102 18.13 -8.87 13.96
N SER A 103 17.85 -8.70 12.66
CA SER A 103 18.26 -9.65 11.62
C SER A 103 19.70 -9.45 11.13
N GLY A 104 20.49 -8.60 11.80
CA GLY A 104 21.83 -8.22 11.34
C GLY A 104 21.80 -7.30 10.11
N SER A 105 20.77 -6.45 9.99
CA SER A 105 20.56 -5.57 8.84
C SER A 105 20.33 -6.33 7.51
N SER A 106 19.79 -7.55 7.59
CA SER A 106 19.44 -8.38 6.44
C SER A 106 18.12 -7.93 5.78
N PRO A 107 17.99 -8.07 4.44
CA PRO A 107 16.71 -7.86 3.76
C PRO A 107 15.54 -8.66 4.33
N VAL A 108 15.79 -9.89 4.80
CA VAL A 108 14.75 -10.75 5.39
C VAL A 108 14.14 -10.10 6.63
N GLY A 109 14.91 -9.28 7.38
CA GLY A 109 14.39 -8.52 8.52
C GLY A 109 13.27 -7.55 8.15
N LEU A 110 13.27 -7.00 6.94
CA LEU A 110 12.17 -6.16 6.45
C LEU A 110 10.89 -6.97 6.23
N LEU A 111 11.01 -8.16 5.62
CA LEU A 111 9.87 -9.05 5.37
C LEU A 111 9.25 -9.54 6.69
N LEU A 112 10.09 -9.94 7.64
CA LEU A 112 9.66 -10.37 8.98
C LEU A 112 9.05 -9.21 9.77
N GLY A 113 9.61 -8.00 9.63
CA GLY A 113 9.06 -6.79 10.23
C GLY A 113 7.67 -6.45 9.69
N ALA A 114 7.51 -6.50 8.36
CA ALA A 114 6.23 -6.28 7.71
C ALA A 114 5.16 -7.26 8.21
N LEU A 115 5.51 -8.55 8.26
CA LEU A 115 4.64 -9.61 8.79
C LEU A 115 4.26 -9.33 10.24
N ALA A 116 5.22 -9.00 11.10
CA ALA A 116 4.97 -8.72 12.50
C ALA A 116 4.05 -7.50 12.71
N ILE A 117 4.25 -6.42 11.97
CA ILE A 117 3.41 -5.22 12.04
C ILE A 117 1.98 -5.53 11.62
N ASN A 118 1.78 -6.21 10.47
CA ASN A 118 0.45 -6.57 9.98
C ASN A 118 -0.26 -7.55 10.94
N LEU A 119 0.46 -8.52 11.50
CA LEU A 119 -0.08 -9.40 12.54
C LEU A 119 -0.46 -8.62 13.82
N GLY A 120 0.30 -7.60 14.20
CA GLY A 120 -0.03 -6.70 15.30
C GLY A 120 -1.32 -5.91 15.04
N VAL A 121 -1.52 -5.42 13.82
CA VAL A 121 -2.77 -4.75 13.40
C VAL A 121 -3.96 -5.72 13.43
N ILE A 122 -3.78 -6.94 12.92
CA ILE A 122 -4.79 -8.02 12.96
C ILE A 122 -5.16 -8.35 14.41
N ALA A 123 -4.17 -8.59 15.26
CA ALA A 123 -4.36 -8.93 16.67
C ALA A 123 -5.09 -7.81 17.42
N SER A 124 -4.69 -6.55 17.21
CA SER A 124 -5.34 -5.37 17.81
C SER A 124 -6.81 -5.27 17.36
N THR A 125 -7.09 -5.50 16.08
CA THR A 125 -8.45 -5.45 15.52
C THR A 125 -9.32 -6.57 16.09
N LEU A 126 -8.80 -7.79 16.17
CA LEU A 126 -9.48 -8.94 16.75
C LEU A 126 -9.73 -8.77 18.25
N TRP A 127 -8.78 -8.19 18.98
CA TRP A 127 -8.93 -7.88 20.40
C TRP A 127 -10.06 -6.87 20.64
N ILE A 128 -10.11 -5.78 19.86
CA ILE A 128 -11.21 -4.81 19.87
C ILE A 128 -12.54 -5.48 19.53
N ALA A 129 -12.56 -6.37 18.54
CA ALA A 129 -13.75 -7.12 18.16
C ALA A 129 -14.19 -8.13 19.24
N ALA A 130 -13.27 -8.77 19.95
CA ALA A 130 -13.56 -9.70 21.04
C ALA A 130 -14.25 -9.00 22.21
N ARG A 131 -13.83 -7.78 22.53
CA ARG A 131 -14.46 -6.92 23.55
C ARG A 131 -15.91 -6.56 23.22
N ALA A 132 -16.26 -6.55 21.95
CA ALA A 132 -17.62 -6.34 21.48
C ALA A 132 -18.52 -7.57 21.60
N GLY A 133 -17.93 -8.75 21.82
CA GLY A 133 -18.62 -10.03 21.89
C GLY A 133 -18.32 -10.95 20.72
N ARG A 134 -18.65 -12.23 20.92
CA ARG A 134 -18.27 -13.34 20.03
C ARG A 134 -18.72 -13.18 18.58
N ARG A 135 -19.96 -12.71 18.35
CA ARG A 135 -20.46 -12.47 16.98
C ARG A 135 -19.61 -11.46 16.21
N THR A 136 -19.26 -10.35 16.86
CA THR A 136 -18.40 -9.33 16.25
C THR A 136 -17.01 -9.89 15.98
N PHE A 137 -16.45 -10.63 16.93
CA PHE A 137 -15.16 -11.31 16.77
C PHE A 137 -15.11 -12.23 15.55
N VAL A 138 -16.06 -13.18 15.41
CA VAL A 138 -16.05 -14.12 14.28
C VAL A 138 -16.28 -13.42 12.94
N LEU A 139 -17.12 -12.37 12.91
CA LEU A 139 -17.40 -11.63 11.69
C LEU A 139 -16.19 -10.80 11.26
N VAL A 140 -15.57 -10.05 12.17
CA VAL A 140 -14.36 -9.28 11.90
C VAL A 140 -13.22 -10.20 11.48
N GLY A 141 -13.05 -11.35 12.16
CA GLY A 141 -12.04 -12.35 11.80
C GLY A 141 -12.25 -12.94 10.41
N PHE A 142 -13.50 -13.21 10.01
CA PHE A 142 -13.82 -13.66 8.65
C PHE A 142 -13.40 -12.64 7.59
N PHE A 143 -13.71 -11.35 7.77
CA PHE A 143 -13.34 -10.31 6.81
C PHE A 143 -11.84 -10.01 6.80
N LEU A 144 -11.14 -10.13 7.94
CA LEU A 144 -9.68 -10.10 7.97
C LEU A 144 -9.08 -11.26 7.17
N ALA A 145 -9.62 -12.48 7.33
CA ALA A 145 -9.17 -13.64 6.55
C ALA A 145 -9.40 -13.44 5.05
N LEU A 146 -10.53 -12.85 4.65
CA LEU A 146 -10.80 -12.51 3.24
C LEU A 146 -9.84 -11.44 2.70
N LEU A 147 -9.53 -10.40 3.49
CA LEU A 147 -8.55 -9.39 3.10
C LEU A 147 -7.16 -10.02 2.93
N CYS A 148 -6.70 -10.83 3.90
CA CYS A 148 -5.41 -11.53 3.81
C CYS A 148 -5.36 -12.48 2.61
N PHE A 149 -6.48 -13.16 2.32
CA PHE A 149 -6.61 -14.00 1.13
C PHE A 149 -6.49 -13.20 -0.17
N GLY A 150 -7.17 -12.05 -0.25
CA GLY A 150 -7.10 -11.16 -1.39
C GLY A 150 -5.72 -10.52 -1.59
N MET A 151 -5.05 -10.16 -0.50
CA MET A 151 -3.69 -9.58 -0.52
C MET A 151 -2.63 -10.57 -1.04
N ASN A 152 -2.98 -11.86 -1.18
CA ASN A 152 -2.05 -12.99 -1.17
C ASN A 152 -1.30 -13.02 0.18
N PRO A 153 -1.14 -14.18 0.84
CA PRO A 153 -0.39 -14.28 2.09
C PRO A 153 0.99 -13.60 2.08
N ALA A 154 1.66 -13.55 0.92
CA ALA A 154 2.92 -12.83 0.76
C ALA A 154 2.79 -11.32 1.01
N GLY A 155 1.64 -10.70 0.68
CA GLY A 155 1.35 -9.28 0.94
C GLY A 155 1.37 -8.92 2.44
N LEU A 156 1.15 -9.89 3.34
CA LEU A 156 1.31 -9.64 4.78
C LEU A 156 2.77 -9.36 5.17
N ALA A 157 3.72 -9.91 4.41
CA ALA A 157 5.15 -9.77 4.62
C ALA A 157 5.80 -8.79 3.63
N ASP A 158 5.00 -8.11 2.81
CA ASP A 158 5.46 -7.10 1.87
C ASP A 158 5.77 -5.80 2.64
N PRO A 159 7.02 -5.31 2.64
CA PRO A 159 7.41 -4.11 3.35
C PRO A 159 7.02 -2.83 2.61
N TRP A 160 6.37 -2.90 1.45
CA TRP A 160 5.92 -1.73 0.72
C TRP A 160 4.77 -1.01 1.42
N ASN A 161 4.85 0.31 1.52
CA ASN A 161 3.89 1.12 2.28
C ASN A 161 2.40 0.96 1.91
N PRO A 162 1.99 0.72 0.64
CA PRO A 162 0.57 0.56 0.30
C PRO A 162 -0.08 -0.68 0.93
N GLU A 163 0.70 -1.73 1.23
CA GLU A 163 0.19 -3.00 1.78
C GLU A 163 -0.30 -2.85 3.21
N PHE A 164 0.46 -2.14 4.05
CA PHE A 164 0.09 -1.87 5.44
C PHE A 164 -1.24 -1.12 5.59
N VAL A 165 -1.55 -0.25 4.63
CA VAL A 165 -2.67 0.69 4.73
C VAL A 165 -4.00 -0.04 4.60
N ILE A 166 -4.03 -1.20 3.92
CA ILE A 166 -5.22 -2.03 3.78
C ILE A 166 -5.72 -2.42 5.18
N LEU A 167 -4.93 -3.17 5.93
CA LEU A 167 -5.34 -3.65 7.25
C LEU A 167 -5.49 -2.50 8.25
N ALA A 168 -4.66 -1.46 8.16
CA ALA A 168 -4.74 -0.31 9.04
C ALA A 168 -6.05 0.49 8.88
N VAL A 169 -6.52 0.73 7.64
CA VAL A 169 -7.82 1.40 7.40
C VAL A 169 -8.98 0.54 7.90
N PHE A 170 -8.93 -0.78 7.69
CA PHE A 170 -9.95 -1.69 8.21
C PHE A 170 -9.99 -1.67 9.75
N ALA A 171 -8.84 -1.77 10.41
CA ALA A 171 -8.68 -1.69 11.85
C ALA A 171 -9.22 -0.36 12.42
N THR A 172 -8.91 0.76 11.76
CA THR A 172 -9.39 2.10 12.11
C THR A 172 -10.91 2.18 12.03
N ALA A 173 -11.54 1.58 11.02
CA ALA A 173 -12.99 1.54 10.89
C ALA A 173 -13.66 0.74 12.01
N ILE A 174 -13.11 -0.44 12.35
CA ILE A 174 -13.59 -1.26 13.46
C ILE A 174 -13.42 -0.53 14.79
N ALA A 175 -12.26 0.08 15.03
CA ALA A 175 -12.00 0.83 16.26
C ALA A 175 -12.95 2.04 16.40
N SER A 176 -13.18 2.80 15.32
CA SER A 176 -14.14 3.91 15.29
C SER A 176 -15.56 3.44 15.63
N TRP A 177 -16.00 2.34 15.00
CA TRP A 177 -17.30 1.71 15.32
C TRP A 177 -17.42 1.35 16.80
N ARG A 178 -16.37 0.80 17.41
CA ARG A 178 -16.40 0.42 18.83
C ARG A 178 -16.40 1.62 19.78
N VAL A 179 -15.72 2.71 19.44
CA VAL A 179 -15.76 3.95 20.23
C VAL A 179 -17.17 4.55 20.28
N ILE A 180 -17.92 4.50 19.17
CA ILE A 180 -19.32 4.95 19.11
C ILE A 180 -20.18 4.23 20.17
N PHE A 181 -19.95 2.94 20.38
CA PHE A 181 -20.70 2.11 21.33
C PHE A 181 -20.07 2.01 22.73
N GLY A 182 -19.18 2.93 23.09
CA GLY A 182 -18.70 3.03 24.46
C GLY A 182 -17.39 2.34 24.77
N ASP A 183 -16.76 1.66 23.80
CA ASP A 183 -15.45 1.07 24.02
C ASP A 183 -14.35 2.14 24.00
N ARG A 184 -14.07 2.69 25.18
CA ARG A 184 -13.03 3.71 25.38
C ARG A 184 -11.65 3.22 25.01
N VAL A 185 -11.38 1.93 25.21
CA VAL A 185 -10.06 1.35 24.95
C VAL A 185 -9.75 1.37 23.45
N ALA A 186 -10.78 1.22 22.61
CA ALA A 186 -10.63 1.30 21.15
C ALA A 186 -10.18 2.67 20.64
N ALA A 187 -10.30 3.75 21.43
CA ALA A 187 -9.88 5.09 21.02
C ALA A 187 -8.36 5.20 20.83
N VAL A 188 -7.56 4.46 21.61
CA VAL A 188 -6.10 4.48 21.49
C VAL A 188 -5.63 3.78 20.20
N PRO A 189 -6.01 2.52 19.93
CA PRO A 189 -5.72 1.89 18.64
C PRO A 189 -6.28 2.66 17.44
N LEU A 190 -7.45 3.30 17.58
CA LEU A 190 -8.03 4.14 16.53
C LEU A 190 -7.06 5.25 16.09
N VAL A 191 -6.52 6.00 17.05
CA VAL A 191 -5.60 7.11 16.76
C VAL A 191 -4.23 6.61 16.33
N LEU A 192 -3.71 5.57 16.99
CA LEU A 192 -2.39 5.02 16.71
C LEU A 192 -2.35 4.40 15.30
N ILE A 193 -3.26 3.47 15.00
CA ILE A 193 -3.32 2.78 13.70
C ILE A 193 -3.82 3.74 12.61
N GLY A 194 -4.71 4.67 12.93
CA GLY A 194 -5.11 5.73 12.00
C GLY A 194 -3.92 6.62 11.60
N SER A 195 -3.13 7.08 12.58
CA SER A 195 -1.92 7.88 12.29
C SER A 195 -0.92 7.09 11.45
N PHE A 196 -0.70 5.81 11.79
CA PHE A 196 0.13 4.91 11.01
C PHE A 196 -0.36 4.79 9.56
N ALA A 197 -1.67 4.59 9.33
CA ALA A 197 -2.24 4.50 7.98
C ALA A 197 -1.98 5.75 7.13
N VAL A 198 -2.19 6.94 7.71
CA VAL A 198 -1.98 8.22 7.01
C VAL A 198 -0.50 8.46 6.71
N GLN A 199 0.38 8.12 7.65
CA GLN A 199 1.83 8.23 7.47
C GLN A 199 2.38 7.22 6.48
N CYS A 200 1.81 6.02 6.37
CA CYS A 200 2.17 5.06 5.33
C CYS A 200 1.72 5.52 3.94
N HIS A 201 0.49 6.03 3.82
CA HIS A 201 -0.06 6.42 2.53
C HIS A 201 -1.11 7.52 2.63
N VAL A 202 -0.77 8.70 2.08
CA VAL A 202 -1.59 9.92 2.17
C VAL A 202 -2.98 9.78 1.55
N GLY A 203 -3.15 8.86 0.58
CA GLY A 203 -4.45 8.55 -0.01
C GLY A 203 -5.52 8.13 1.02
N SER A 204 -5.10 7.60 2.18
CA SER A 204 -6.00 7.21 3.27
C SER A 204 -6.34 8.35 4.25
N ALA A 205 -5.73 9.53 4.10
CA ALA A 205 -5.89 10.65 5.05
C ALA A 205 -7.35 11.05 5.25
N LEU A 206 -8.09 11.25 4.16
CA LEU A 206 -9.49 11.67 4.21
C LEU A 206 -10.41 10.66 4.93
N PRO A 207 -10.46 9.37 4.54
CA PRO A 207 -11.30 8.40 5.23
C PRO A 207 -10.88 8.18 6.70
N VAL A 208 -9.58 8.17 7.00
CA VAL A 208 -9.10 8.01 8.39
C VAL A 208 -9.47 9.21 9.26
N ALA A 209 -9.27 10.43 8.75
CA ALA A 209 -9.64 11.65 9.48
C ALA A 209 -11.14 11.68 9.78
N LEU A 210 -11.98 11.25 8.82
CA LEU A 210 -13.42 11.10 9.03
C LEU A 210 -13.74 10.09 10.15
N LEU A 211 -13.11 8.92 10.15
CA LEU A 211 -13.32 7.89 11.18
C LEU A 211 -12.93 8.39 12.59
N ILE A 212 -11.81 9.12 12.69
CA ILE A 212 -11.38 9.76 13.94
C ILE A 212 -12.38 10.84 14.37
N ALA A 213 -12.84 11.68 13.43
CA ALA A 213 -13.82 12.72 13.71
C ALA A 213 -15.17 12.17 14.20
N ILE A 214 -15.67 11.10 13.59
CA ILE A 214 -16.90 10.41 14.02
C ILE A 214 -16.75 9.89 15.46
N ALA A 215 -15.62 9.24 15.77
CA ALA A 215 -15.35 8.71 17.10
C ALA A 215 -15.19 9.83 18.14
N ALA A 216 -14.48 10.90 17.79
CA ALA A 216 -14.32 12.08 18.65
C ALA A 216 -15.67 12.73 18.94
N LEU A 217 -16.53 12.90 17.93
CA LEU A 217 -17.88 13.42 18.10
C LEU A 217 -18.70 12.51 19.04
N ALA A 218 -18.61 11.19 18.89
CA ALA A 218 -19.29 10.25 19.78
C ALA A 218 -18.81 10.38 21.24
N LEU A 219 -17.50 10.54 21.47
CA LEU A 219 -16.93 10.81 22.79
C LEU A 219 -17.42 12.14 23.36
N VAL A 220 -17.43 13.22 22.57
CA VAL A 220 -17.92 14.54 22.98
C VAL A 220 -19.39 14.47 23.36
N VAL A 221 -20.26 13.92 22.51
CA VAL A 221 -21.70 13.79 22.77
C VAL A 221 -21.96 12.98 24.04
N ARG A 222 -21.24 11.87 24.24
CA ARG A 222 -21.35 11.06 25.47
C ARG A 222 -20.83 11.78 26.70
N SER A 223 -19.74 12.55 26.57
CA SER A 223 -19.20 13.36 27.67
C SER A 223 -20.12 14.52 28.06
N VAL A 224 -20.97 15.02 27.15
CA VAL A 224 -21.95 16.06 27.47
C VAL A 224 -23.22 15.44 28.05
N ARG A 225 -23.69 14.30 27.54
CA ARG A 225 -24.99 13.72 27.92
C ARG A 225 -24.95 12.65 29.02
N GLY A 226 -23.79 12.04 29.25
CA GLY A 226 -23.66 10.86 30.12
C GLY A 226 -23.19 11.18 31.55
N THR A 227 -23.37 10.22 32.45
CA THR A 227 -22.89 10.25 33.84
C THR A 227 -21.38 9.98 33.96
N ASN A 228 -20.76 9.36 32.95
CA ASN A 228 -19.34 8.95 32.94
C ASN A 228 -18.39 9.94 32.23
N ARG A 229 -18.61 11.24 32.41
CA ARG A 229 -17.89 12.31 31.69
C ARG A 229 -16.37 12.29 31.92
N SER A 230 -15.93 11.99 33.14
CA SER A 230 -14.51 11.94 33.52
C SER A 230 -13.73 10.88 32.73
N HIS A 231 -14.30 9.68 32.58
CA HIS A 231 -13.70 8.59 31.82
C HIS A 231 -13.60 8.90 30.33
N ASP A 232 -14.61 9.55 29.76
CA ASP A 232 -14.60 9.95 28.34
C ASP A 232 -13.59 11.08 28.08
N ARG A 233 -13.48 12.06 28.98
CA ARG A 233 -12.42 13.09 28.92
C ARG A 233 -11.02 12.51 29.05
N ARG A 234 -10.80 11.59 30.01
CA ARG A 234 -9.50 10.89 30.17
C ARG A 234 -9.14 10.12 28.91
N THR A 235 -10.11 9.43 28.32
CA THR A 235 -9.91 8.68 27.06
C THR A 235 -9.54 9.61 25.92
N ALA A 236 -10.26 10.73 25.77
CA ALA A 236 -9.96 11.74 24.75
C ALA A 236 -8.57 12.36 24.96
N LEU A 237 -8.16 12.63 26.21
CA LEU A 237 -6.84 13.13 26.53
C LEU A 237 -5.74 12.13 26.15
N ILE A 238 -5.89 10.86 26.51
CA ILE A 238 -4.92 9.81 26.15
C ILE A 238 -4.83 9.69 24.62
N ALA A 239 -5.97 9.66 23.92
CA ALA A 239 -6.00 9.62 22.47
C ALA A 239 -5.34 10.86 21.84
N ALA A 240 -5.53 12.05 22.42
CA ALA A 240 -4.87 13.28 21.98
C ALA A 240 -3.35 13.24 22.21
N VAL A 241 -2.88 12.75 23.36
CA VAL A 241 -1.45 12.57 23.63
C VAL A 241 -0.83 11.59 22.63
N VAL A 242 -1.51 10.47 22.35
CA VAL A 242 -1.06 9.51 21.32
C VAL A 242 -1.00 10.16 19.94
N ALA A 243 -2.00 10.97 19.57
CA ALA A 243 -1.96 11.73 18.33
C ALA A 243 -0.76 12.67 18.28
N VAL A 244 -0.53 13.46 19.34
CA VAL A 244 0.61 14.38 19.40
C VAL A 244 1.91 13.60 19.21
N VAL A 245 2.13 12.52 19.97
CA VAL A 245 3.34 11.70 19.90
C VAL A 245 3.59 11.14 18.49
N CYS A 246 2.56 10.57 17.85
CA CYS A 246 2.68 10.04 16.49
C CYS A 246 3.10 11.10 15.46
N TRP A 247 2.72 12.36 15.67
CA TRP A 247 2.91 13.45 14.72
C TRP A 247 4.05 14.41 15.10
N ILE A 248 4.80 14.16 16.19
CA ILE A 248 5.99 14.94 16.55
C ILE A 248 6.99 15.03 15.38
N PRO A 249 7.45 13.92 14.75
CA PRO A 249 8.45 14.03 13.68
C PRO A 249 7.97 14.84 12.45
N PRO A 250 6.77 14.61 11.89
CA PRO A 250 6.22 15.44 10.82
C PRO A 250 6.12 16.93 11.17
N ILE A 251 5.75 17.24 12.42
CA ILE A 251 5.61 18.62 12.89
C ILE A 251 6.99 19.28 12.98
N ILE A 252 7.99 18.57 13.52
CA ILE A 252 9.37 19.06 13.59
C ILE A 252 9.89 19.33 12.17
N GLU A 253 9.71 18.38 11.25
CA GLU A 253 10.17 18.54 9.87
C GLU A 253 9.59 19.81 9.22
N GLN A 254 8.30 20.06 9.45
CA GLN A 254 7.61 21.22 8.90
C GLN A 254 8.23 22.57 9.34
N PHE A 255 8.96 22.61 10.46
CA PHE A 255 9.62 23.82 10.96
C PHE A 255 11.13 23.88 10.70
N ILE A 256 11.78 22.74 10.44
CA ILE A 256 13.23 22.70 10.15
C ILE A 256 13.52 23.03 8.68
N HIS A 257 12.65 22.60 7.75
CA HIS A 257 12.84 22.82 6.32
C HIS A 257 11.92 23.93 5.77
N SER A 258 12.40 24.62 4.72
CA SER A 258 11.64 25.66 4.03
C SER A 258 11.71 25.45 2.50
N PRO A 259 10.62 25.00 1.84
CA PRO A 259 9.33 24.64 2.43
C PRO A 259 9.37 23.27 3.13
N GLY A 260 8.76 23.16 4.31
CA GLY A 260 8.56 21.86 4.96
C GLY A 260 7.58 20.95 4.22
N ASN A 261 7.62 19.66 4.51
CA ASN A 261 6.93 18.61 3.77
C ASN A 261 5.39 18.73 3.80
N LEU A 262 4.77 19.13 4.92
CA LEU A 262 3.31 19.33 4.95
C LEU A 262 2.87 20.49 4.03
N ARG A 263 3.71 21.52 3.88
CA ARG A 263 3.49 22.60 2.91
C ARG A 263 3.64 22.10 1.47
N LEU A 264 4.58 21.20 1.19
CA LEU A 264 4.70 20.54 -0.12
C LEU A 264 3.48 19.68 -0.45
N ILE A 265 3.01 18.86 0.51
CA ILE A 265 1.79 18.05 0.36
C ILE A 265 0.58 18.97 0.11
N TYR A 266 0.44 20.04 0.89
CA TYR A 266 -0.65 21.01 0.71
C TYR A 266 -0.58 21.68 -0.68
N GLY A 267 0.62 22.08 -1.12
CA GLY A 267 0.86 22.63 -2.45
C GLY A 267 0.43 21.67 -3.55
N PHE A 268 0.82 20.39 -3.44
CA PHE A 268 0.41 19.33 -4.36
C PHE A 268 -1.11 19.11 -4.40
N LEU A 269 -1.79 19.09 -3.24
CA LEU A 269 -3.24 18.89 -3.18
C LEU A 269 -4.02 20.10 -3.71
N ARG A 270 -3.48 21.31 -3.54
CA ARG A 270 -4.12 22.56 -3.97
C ARG A 270 -3.90 22.84 -5.46
N ASN A 271 -2.67 22.67 -5.93
CA ASN A 271 -2.22 22.96 -7.28
C ASN A 271 -1.51 21.74 -7.86
N PRO A 272 -2.25 20.67 -8.24
CA PRO A 272 -1.64 19.45 -8.72
C PRO A 272 -0.93 19.68 -10.06
N PRO A 273 0.25 19.08 -10.29
CA PRO A 273 1.04 19.28 -11.51
C PRO A 273 0.39 18.65 -12.75
N LEU A 274 -0.52 17.69 -12.56
CA LEU A 274 -1.28 17.04 -13.62
C LEU A 274 -2.77 17.08 -13.29
N ALA A 275 -3.60 16.87 -14.30
CA ALA A 275 -5.04 16.76 -14.11
C ALA A 275 -5.38 15.65 -13.10
N THR A 276 -6.36 15.93 -12.25
CA THR A 276 -6.93 14.91 -11.36
C THR A 276 -7.88 14.01 -12.12
N THR A 277 -8.02 12.77 -11.68
CA THR A 277 -8.90 11.74 -12.25
C THR A 277 -10.36 12.20 -12.43
N GLY A 278 -10.85 13.11 -11.58
CA GLY A 278 -12.16 13.73 -11.69
C GLY A 278 -13.27 12.95 -10.98
N PHE A 279 -14.36 13.63 -10.62
CA PHE A 279 -15.41 13.08 -9.74
C PHE A 279 -16.11 11.85 -10.34
N ALA A 280 -16.55 11.92 -11.60
CA ALA A 280 -17.23 10.80 -12.27
C ALA A 280 -16.35 9.55 -12.32
N THR A 281 -15.06 9.71 -12.65
CA THR A 281 -14.10 8.60 -12.68
C THR A 281 -13.81 8.07 -11.27
N GLY A 282 -13.69 8.93 -10.27
CA GLY A 282 -13.54 8.53 -8.87
C GLY A 282 -14.71 7.68 -8.36
N VAL A 283 -15.95 8.05 -8.70
CA VAL A 283 -17.14 7.24 -8.41
C VAL A 283 -17.09 5.89 -9.13
N ARG A 284 -16.71 5.87 -10.42
CA ARG A 284 -16.56 4.61 -11.18
C ARG A 284 -15.52 3.69 -10.55
N ILE A 285 -14.36 4.22 -10.14
CA ILE A 285 -13.32 3.48 -9.43
C ILE A 285 -13.91 2.87 -8.15
N MET A 286 -14.60 3.67 -7.33
CA MET A 286 -15.19 3.16 -6.10
C MET A 286 -16.24 2.07 -6.37
N PHE A 287 -17.10 2.25 -7.38
CA PHE A 287 -18.11 1.26 -7.75
C PHE A 287 -17.50 -0.08 -8.17
N ARG A 288 -16.33 -0.08 -8.80
CA ARG A 288 -15.62 -1.31 -9.18
C ARG A 288 -15.14 -2.10 -7.96
N PHE A 289 -14.61 -1.43 -6.94
CA PHE A 289 -14.26 -2.10 -5.69
C PHE A 289 -15.49 -2.66 -4.95
N LEU A 290 -16.66 -2.06 -5.16
CA LEU A 290 -17.94 -2.50 -4.60
C LEU A 290 -18.70 -3.50 -5.48
N SER A 291 -18.17 -3.84 -6.66
CA SER A 291 -18.82 -4.75 -7.60
C SER A 291 -18.55 -6.20 -7.26
N ILE A 292 -19.36 -7.09 -7.84
CA ILE A 292 -19.18 -8.52 -7.81
C ILE A 292 -18.83 -8.91 -9.25
N PRO A 293 -17.74 -9.62 -9.46
CA PRO A 293 -16.81 -10.13 -8.43
C PRO A 293 -15.83 -9.07 -7.90
N GLY A 294 -15.67 -9.00 -6.57
CA GLY A 294 -14.80 -8.00 -5.93
C GLY A 294 -13.31 -8.32 -6.05
N ASN A 295 -12.53 -7.39 -6.63
CA ASN A 295 -11.07 -7.52 -6.80
C ASN A 295 -10.34 -7.77 -5.47
N TRP A 296 -10.86 -7.24 -4.37
CA TRP A 296 -10.32 -7.39 -3.02
C TRP A 296 -10.37 -8.81 -2.44
N VAL A 297 -11.14 -9.74 -3.03
CA VAL A 297 -11.13 -11.17 -2.65
C VAL A 297 -10.37 -12.01 -3.67
N ARG A 298 -10.36 -11.59 -4.93
CA ARG A 298 -9.69 -12.35 -6.00
C ARG A 298 -8.18 -12.21 -5.97
N GLY A 299 -7.67 -11.11 -5.42
CA GLY A 299 -6.26 -10.73 -5.54
C GLY A 299 -5.87 -10.38 -6.98
N THR A 300 -6.86 -10.15 -7.86
CA THR A 300 -6.63 -9.69 -9.22
C THR A 300 -6.59 -8.18 -9.20
N GLU A 301 -5.45 -7.60 -9.61
CA GLU A 301 -5.42 -6.18 -9.93
C GLU A 301 -6.42 -5.91 -11.06
N PRO A 302 -7.13 -4.77 -11.04
CA PRO A 302 -8.01 -4.39 -12.14
C PRO A 302 -7.24 -4.41 -13.46
N THR A 303 -7.94 -4.70 -14.57
CA THR A 303 -7.31 -4.71 -15.90
C THR A 303 -6.51 -3.44 -16.12
N LEU A 304 -5.22 -3.62 -16.38
CA LEU A 304 -4.29 -2.51 -16.55
C LEU A 304 -4.30 -2.02 -18.00
N ILE A 305 -4.34 -0.70 -18.18
CA ILE A 305 -3.99 0.01 -19.42
C ILE A 305 -2.95 1.05 -19.00
N ASN A 306 -1.74 1.05 -19.56
CA ASN A 306 -0.65 2.00 -19.21
C ASN A 306 -0.24 1.96 -17.73
N SER A 307 -0.25 0.76 -17.11
CA SER A 307 -0.03 0.62 -15.66
C SER A 307 -1.05 1.39 -14.81
N ALA A 308 -2.21 1.70 -15.40
CA ALA A 308 -3.41 2.29 -14.79
C ALA A 308 -4.55 1.30 -14.72
N ILE A 309 -5.42 1.44 -13.73
CA ILE A 309 -6.70 0.75 -13.76
C ILE A 309 -7.51 1.25 -14.96
N ASN A 310 -7.92 0.35 -15.87
CA ASN A 310 -8.86 0.67 -16.93
C ASN A 310 -10.13 1.23 -16.30
N THR A 311 -10.44 2.52 -16.35
CA THR A 311 -11.64 3.11 -15.73
C THR A 311 -12.88 3.17 -16.65
N SER A 312 -12.83 2.52 -17.82
CA SER A 312 -13.92 2.56 -18.81
C SER A 312 -15.14 1.71 -18.39
N GLY A 313 -16.35 2.20 -18.66
CA GLY A 313 -17.58 1.51 -18.32
C GLY A 313 -17.97 1.57 -16.84
N TRP A 314 -19.27 1.37 -16.58
CA TRP A 314 -19.85 1.34 -15.24
C TRP A 314 -19.86 -0.09 -14.70
N ALA A 315 -19.42 -0.25 -13.45
CA ALA A 315 -19.64 -1.48 -12.69
C ALA A 315 -20.84 -1.30 -11.76
N ILE A 316 -21.66 -2.34 -11.63
CA ILE A 316 -22.79 -2.30 -10.68
C ILE A 316 -22.24 -2.41 -9.25
N PRO A 317 -22.46 -1.42 -8.38
CA PRO A 317 -21.91 -1.41 -7.02
C PRO A 317 -22.78 -2.27 -6.09
N TRP A 318 -22.81 -3.58 -6.29
CA TRP A 318 -23.67 -4.52 -5.54
C TRP A 318 -23.55 -4.38 -4.03
N ALA A 319 -22.33 -4.15 -3.51
CA ALA A 319 -22.10 -3.95 -2.09
C ALA A 319 -22.82 -2.69 -1.55
N LEU A 320 -22.85 -1.60 -2.33
CA LEU A 320 -23.54 -0.36 -1.96
C LEU A 320 -25.05 -0.55 -1.96
N LEU A 321 -25.60 -1.24 -2.97
CA LEU A 321 -27.03 -1.56 -3.03
C LEU A 321 -27.45 -2.42 -1.83
N ALA A 322 -26.67 -3.46 -1.53
CA ALA A 322 -26.89 -4.31 -0.36
C ALA A 322 -26.75 -3.52 0.95
N LEU A 323 -25.81 -2.56 1.03
CA LEU A 323 -25.64 -1.68 2.18
C LEU A 323 -26.88 -0.81 2.40
N CYS A 324 -27.46 -0.23 1.35
CA CYS A 324 -28.69 0.56 1.46
C CYS A 324 -29.85 -0.28 2.00
N VAL A 325 -30.02 -1.51 1.51
CA VAL A 325 -31.03 -2.44 2.01
C VAL A 325 -30.77 -2.82 3.48
N ALA A 326 -29.53 -3.12 3.84
CA ALA A 326 -29.13 -3.46 5.19
C ALA A 326 -29.34 -2.30 6.17
N ALA A 327 -28.98 -1.07 5.78
CA ALA A 327 -29.20 0.14 6.56
C ALA A 327 -30.69 0.40 6.77
N TRP A 328 -31.50 0.32 5.72
CA TRP A 328 -32.96 0.44 5.82
C TRP A 328 -33.55 -0.60 6.76
N TRP A 329 -33.12 -1.86 6.65
CA TRP A 329 -33.58 -2.94 7.52
C TRP A 329 -33.19 -2.72 8.99
N ALA A 330 -31.94 -2.37 9.25
CA ALA A 330 -31.44 -2.06 10.59
C ALA A 330 -32.19 -0.88 11.22
N TRP A 331 -32.49 0.16 10.43
CA TRP A 331 -33.30 1.28 10.85
C TRP A 331 -34.73 0.86 11.23
N ARG A 332 -35.40 0.08 10.36
CA ARG A 332 -36.76 -0.45 10.63
C ARG A 332 -36.81 -1.30 11.90
N LYS A 333 -35.77 -2.09 12.16
CA LYS A 333 -35.64 -2.94 13.35
C LYS A 333 -35.06 -2.23 14.57
N ARG A 334 -34.71 -0.93 14.46
CA ARG A 334 -34.07 -0.12 15.53
C ARG A 334 -32.74 -0.71 16.03
N TRP A 335 -32.01 -1.40 15.16
CA TRP A 335 -30.72 -2.01 15.44
C TRP A 335 -29.61 -0.96 15.33
N ARG A 336 -29.48 -0.14 16.38
CA ARG A 336 -28.57 1.02 16.41
C ARG A 336 -27.10 0.63 16.13
N ASN A 337 -26.66 -0.51 16.68
CA ASN A 337 -25.29 -1.00 16.51
C ASN A 337 -24.93 -1.26 15.05
N GLU A 338 -25.78 -1.99 14.34
CA GLU A 338 -25.57 -2.36 12.94
C GLU A 338 -25.84 -1.17 12.02
N LEU A 339 -26.82 -0.31 12.35
CA LEU A 339 -27.08 0.91 11.60
C LEU A 339 -25.89 1.87 11.62
N ALA A 340 -25.23 2.03 12.76
CA ALA A 340 -24.02 2.85 12.87
C ALA A 340 -22.87 2.29 12.04
N LEU A 341 -22.70 0.96 12.01
CA LEU A 341 -21.72 0.30 11.14
C LEU A 341 -22.05 0.52 9.66
N CYS A 342 -23.32 0.46 9.26
CA CYS A 342 -23.75 0.84 7.91
C CYS A 342 -23.43 2.31 7.58
N GLY A 343 -23.63 3.21 8.55
CA GLY A 343 -23.29 4.63 8.41
C GLY A 343 -21.79 4.86 8.21
N ILE A 344 -20.94 4.17 8.98
CA ILE A 344 -19.47 4.19 8.79
C ILE A 344 -19.10 3.69 7.40
N ALA A 345 -19.66 2.55 6.96
CA ALA A 345 -19.41 2.01 5.63
C ALA A 345 -19.81 3.01 4.53
N GLY A 346 -20.99 3.63 4.63
CA GLY A 346 -21.45 4.65 3.67
C GLY A 346 -20.54 5.87 3.63
N ALA A 347 -20.08 6.34 4.79
CA ALA A 347 -19.16 7.48 4.90
C ALA A 347 -17.77 7.16 4.31
N LEU A 348 -17.31 5.92 4.48
CA LEU A 348 -16.09 5.41 3.85
C LEU A 348 -16.21 5.30 2.34
N VAL A 349 -17.33 4.79 1.81
CA VAL A 349 -17.60 4.75 0.36
C VAL A 349 -17.57 6.16 -0.23
N PHE A 350 -18.19 7.13 0.45
CA PHE A 350 -18.22 8.52 0.01
C PHE A 350 -16.83 9.16 -0.01
N THR A 351 -16.09 9.06 1.10
CA THR A 351 -14.72 9.60 1.19
C THR A 351 -13.73 8.88 0.30
N GLY A 352 -13.91 7.58 0.07
CA GLY A 352 -13.18 6.79 -0.91
C GLY A 352 -13.37 7.35 -2.33
N ALA A 353 -14.61 7.59 -2.75
CA ALA A 353 -14.89 8.17 -4.07
C ALA A 353 -14.27 9.57 -4.23
N ILE A 354 -14.30 10.41 -3.19
CA ILE A 354 -13.63 11.72 -3.20
C ILE A 354 -12.12 11.55 -3.32
N ALA A 355 -11.50 10.67 -2.54
CA ALA A 355 -10.06 10.43 -2.62
C ALA A 355 -9.64 9.94 -4.02
N ALA A 356 -10.38 8.99 -4.63
CA ALA A 356 -10.11 8.55 -6.01
C ALA A 356 -10.27 9.69 -7.03
N SER A 357 -11.24 10.59 -6.83
CA SER A 357 -11.44 11.72 -7.75
C SER A 357 -10.26 12.69 -7.78
N ARG A 358 -9.44 12.70 -6.72
CA ARG A 358 -8.30 13.61 -6.53
C ARG A 358 -6.95 12.96 -6.85
N ILE A 359 -6.94 11.73 -7.39
CA ILE A 359 -5.70 11.11 -7.86
C ILE A 359 -5.13 11.94 -9.01
N VAL A 360 -3.89 12.39 -8.85
CA VAL A 360 -3.15 13.18 -9.82
C VAL A 360 -2.52 12.26 -10.86
N GLY A 361 -2.76 12.57 -12.13
CA GLY A 361 -2.32 11.73 -13.23
C GLY A 361 -3.02 10.37 -13.26
N THR A 362 -2.30 9.38 -13.77
CA THR A 362 -2.83 8.05 -14.06
C THR A 362 -3.09 7.23 -12.80
N PRO A 363 -4.30 6.65 -12.59
CA PRO A 363 -4.65 5.91 -11.39
C PRO A 363 -4.05 4.50 -11.39
N SER A 364 -2.82 4.39 -10.89
CA SER A 364 -2.13 3.12 -10.69
C SER A 364 -2.76 2.30 -9.53
N PRO A 365 -2.74 0.95 -9.59
CA PRO A 365 -3.37 0.09 -8.59
C PRO A 365 -2.93 0.35 -7.14
N TYR A 366 -1.64 0.60 -6.93
CA TYR A 366 -1.08 0.78 -5.59
C TYR A 366 -1.67 1.99 -4.83
N LEU A 367 -2.09 3.04 -5.56
CA LEU A 367 -2.75 4.22 -4.97
C LEU A 367 -4.13 3.91 -4.37
N LEU A 368 -4.71 2.76 -4.74
CA LEU A 368 -6.11 2.41 -4.51
C LEU A 368 -6.28 1.12 -3.70
N ARG A 369 -5.20 0.38 -3.38
CA ARG A 369 -5.28 -0.90 -2.64
C ARG A 369 -6.03 -0.77 -1.31
N TRP A 370 -5.86 0.33 -0.58
CA TRP A 370 -6.57 0.60 0.67
C TRP A 370 -8.11 0.68 0.54
N MET A 371 -8.65 0.85 -0.68
CA MET A 371 -10.10 0.79 -0.92
C MET A 371 -10.69 -0.62 -0.75
N TRP A 372 -9.85 -1.66 -0.74
CA TRP A 372 -10.26 -3.02 -0.40
C TRP A 372 -10.87 -3.09 0.98
N SER A 373 -10.34 -2.30 1.91
CA SER A 373 -10.85 -2.16 3.28
C SER A 373 -12.23 -1.52 3.31
N ILE A 374 -12.50 -0.55 2.43
CA ILE A 374 -13.84 0.05 2.29
C ILE A 374 -14.84 -1.01 1.82
N ALA A 375 -14.47 -1.80 0.80
CA ALA A 375 -15.31 -2.88 0.29
C ALA A 375 -15.57 -3.94 1.38
N ALA A 376 -14.53 -4.34 2.11
CA ALA A 376 -14.64 -5.30 3.22
C ALA A 376 -15.53 -4.78 4.36
N VAL A 377 -15.37 -3.51 4.79
CA VAL A 377 -16.23 -2.89 5.81
C VAL A 377 -17.69 -2.80 5.33
N THR A 378 -17.90 -2.51 4.05
CA THR A 378 -19.25 -2.46 3.45
C THR A 378 -19.93 -3.82 3.51
N TRP A 379 -19.25 -4.88 3.08
CA TRP A 379 -19.77 -6.25 3.18
C TRP A 379 -19.90 -6.73 4.62
N LEU A 380 -19.01 -6.31 5.52
CA LEU A 380 -19.10 -6.59 6.95
C LEU A 380 -20.34 -5.97 7.56
N ALA A 381 -20.71 -4.74 7.19
CA ALA A 381 -21.94 -4.10 7.63
C ALA A 381 -23.19 -4.87 7.15
N VAL A 382 -23.22 -5.25 5.88
CA VAL A 382 -24.29 -6.08 5.29
C VAL A 382 -24.41 -7.42 6.04
N ALA A 383 -23.28 -8.10 6.23
CA ALA A 383 -23.23 -9.39 6.91
C ALA A 383 -23.62 -9.29 8.38
N ALA A 384 -23.28 -8.19 9.08
CA ALA A 384 -23.69 -7.97 10.47
C ALA A 384 -25.22 -7.88 10.60
N VAL A 385 -25.88 -7.14 9.69
CA VAL A 385 -27.35 -7.04 9.66
C VAL A 385 -27.98 -8.41 9.33
N ALA A 386 -27.49 -9.09 8.29
CA ALA A 386 -27.99 -10.40 7.89
C ALA A 386 -27.84 -11.43 9.03
N LEU A 387 -26.67 -11.49 9.67
CA LEU A 387 -26.38 -12.41 10.75
C LEU A 387 -27.24 -12.12 11.99
N ARG A 388 -27.48 -10.83 12.30
CA ARG A 388 -28.41 -10.43 13.36
C ARG A 388 -29.84 -10.88 13.06
N GLN A 389 -30.29 -10.78 11.81
CA GLN A 389 -31.60 -11.26 11.38
C GLN A 389 -31.71 -12.80 11.50
N ILE A 390 -30.69 -13.53 11.03
CA ILE A 390 -30.64 -14.99 11.13
C ILE A 390 -30.67 -15.44 12.60
N ALA A 391 -29.95 -14.74 13.48
CA ALA A 391 -29.87 -15.05 14.90
C ALA A 391 -31.19 -14.89 15.68
N LEU A 392 -32.21 -14.25 15.08
CA LEU A 392 -33.55 -14.23 15.66
C LEU A 392 -34.27 -15.59 15.58
N SER A 393 -33.89 -16.43 14.61
CA SER A 393 -34.45 -17.78 14.47
C SER A 393 -33.84 -18.76 15.49
N ARG A 394 -34.56 -19.83 15.84
CA ARG A 394 -34.04 -20.89 16.73
C ARG A 394 -32.75 -21.51 16.20
N PHE A 395 -32.71 -21.79 14.90
CA PHE A 395 -31.53 -22.33 14.22
C PHE A 395 -30.37 -21.34 14.24
N GLY A 396 -30.59 -20.10 13.81
CA GLY A 396 -29.55 -19.08 13.75
C GLY A 396 -29.00 -18.72 15.13
N ARG A 397 -29.84 -18.67 16.16
CA ARG A 397 -29.38 -18.44 17.54
C ARG A 397 -28.30 -19.44 17.94
N ARG A 398 -28.45 -20.72 17.56
CA ARG A 398 -27.51 -21.81 17.87
C ARG A 398 -26.30 -21.86 16.92
N HIS A 399 -26.52 -21.63 15.62
CA HIS A 399 -25.53 -21.98 14.59
C HIS A 399 -24.89 -20.80 13.86
N ALA A 400 -25.41 -19.57 13.97
CA ALA A 400 -24.94 -18.41 13.19
C ALA A 400 -23.43 -18.17 13.32
N ASN A 401 -22.89 -18.21 14.54
CA ASN A 401 -21.46 -18.02 14.75
C ASN A 401 -20.63 -19.17 14.15
N ASN A 402 -21.09 -20.41 14.29
CA ASN A 402 -20.41 -21.58 13.72
C ASN A 402 -20.38 -21.54 12.18
N LEU A 403 -21.45 -21.05 11.53
CA LEU A 403 -21.48 -20.88 10.07
C LEU A 403 -20.41 -19.90 9.59
N VAL A 404 -20.21 -18.78 10.30
CA VAL A 404 -19.15 -17.82 9.99
C VAL A 404 -17.76 -18.44 10.19
N VAL A 405 -17.59 -19.26 11.23
CA VAL A 405 -16.32 -19.97 11.48
C VAL A 405 -16.04 -21.01 10.39
N VAL A 406 -17.05 -21.76 9.95
CA VAL A 406 -16.92 -22.69 8.81
C VAL A 406 -16.55 -21.94 7.54
N ALA A 407 -17.19 -20.80 7.26
CA ALA A 407 -16.82 -19.95 6.12
C ALA A 407 -15.36 -19.45 6.23
N THR A 408 -14.90 -19.11 7.43
CA THR A 408 -13.51 -18.73 7.70
C THR A 408 -12.55 -19.89 7.43
N ILE A 409 -12.88 -21.10 7.87
CA ILE A 409 -12.11 -22.32 7.59
C ILE A 409 -11.99 -22.53 6.08
N LEU A 410 -13.07 -22.38 5.31
CA LEU A 410 -13.03 -22.51 3.85
C LEU A 410 -12.09 -21.49 3.20
N VAL A 411 -12.08 -20.24 3.66
CA VAL A 411 -11.14 -19.22 3.20
C VAL A 411 -9.70 -19.63 3.51
N LEU A 412 -9.41 -20.05 4.75
CA LEU A 412 -8.08 -20.45 5.17
C LEU A 412 -7.57 -21.71 4.43
N VAL A 413 -8.44 -22.70 4.22
CA VAL A 413 -8.12 -23.88 3.41
C VAL A 413 -7.82 -23.47 1.97
N THR A 414 -8.64 -22.60 1.37
CA THR A 414 -8.40 -22.12 0.01
C THR A 414 -7.08 -21.35 -0.09
N MET A 415 -6.76 -20.55 0.93
CA MET A 415 -5.49 -19.83 1.05
C MET A 415 -4.30 -20.79 1.10
N LEU A 416 -4.41 -21.85 1.92
CA LEU A 416 -3.39 -22.87 2.05
C LEU A 416 -3.20 -23.66 0.74
N VAL A 417 -4.30 -24.04 0.08
CA VAL A 417 -4.28 -24.77 -1.21
C VAL A 417 -3.69 -23.93 -2.34
N ARG A 418 -4.00 -22.63 -2.40
CA ARG A 418 -3.34 -21.70 -3.35
C ARG A 418 -1.84 -21.56 -3.10
N GLY A 419 -1.41 -21.82 -1.87
CA GLY A 419 -0.03 -21.70 -1.45
C GLY A 419 0.44 -20.24 -1.32
N VAL A 420 1.66 -20.08 -0.83
CA VAL A 420 2.34 -18.78 -0.72
C VAL A 420 3.06 -18.51 -2.04
N ASN A 421 2.64 -17.43 -2.71
CA ASN A 421 3.29 -16.94 -3.92
C ASN A 421 4.08 -15.66 -3.59
N LEU A 422 5.41 -15.76 -3.56
CA LEU A 422 6.31 -14.62 -3.30
C LEU A 422 6.60 -13.77 -4.56
N THR A 423 6.10 -14.16 -5.73
CA THR A 423 6.34 -13.41 -6.98
C THR A 423 5.98 -11.93 -6.87
N PRO A 424 4.88 -11.51 -6.20
CA PRO A 424 4.57 -10.08 -6.03
C PRO A 424 5.61 -9.28 -5.25
N LEU A 425 6.42 -9.93 -4.39
CA LEU A 425 7.52 -9.28 -3.66
C LEU A 425 8.73 -9.02 -4.55
N ARG A 426 8.86 -9.75 -5.68
CA ARG A 426 9.97 -9.61 -6.61
C ARG A 426 9.59 -8.62 -7.69
N LEU A 427 10.54 -7.77 -8.10
CA LEU A 427 10.47 -7.16 -9.43
C LEU A 427 10.51 -8.27 -10.50
N SER A 428 10.31 -7.91 -11.77
CA SER A 428 10.41 -8.88 -12.86
C SER A 428 11.71 -9.69 -12.75
N ASN A 429 11.63 -10.99 -13.02
CA ASN A 429 12.79 -11.88 -12.92
C ASN A 429 13.95 -11.39 -13.80
N SER A 430 13.65 -10.73 -14.91
CA SER A 430 14.64 -10.13 -15.80
C SER A 430 15.36 -8.94 -15.16
N TRP A 431 14.65 -8.02 -14.51
CA TRP A 431 15.26 -6.87 -13.82
C TRP A 431 16.13 -7.31 -12.66
N THR A 432 15.64 -8.30 -11.88
CA THR A 432 16.41 -8.88 -10.78
C THR A 432 17.73 -9.48 -11.28
N ARG A 433 17.69 -10.24 -12.39
CA ARG A 433 18.90 -10.78 -13.03
C ARG A 433 19.82 -9.67 -13.57
N ALA A 434 19.25 -8.67 -14.21
CA ALA A 434 20.01 -7.56 -14.77
C ALA A 434 20.77 -6.79 -13.69
N ILE A 435 20.11 -6.44 -12.59
CA ILE A 435 20.75 -5.74 -11.48
C ILE A 435 21.81 -6.62 -10.83
N ALA A 436 21.51 -7.90 -10.59
CA ALA A 436 22.50 -8.85 -10.07
C ALA A 436 23.74 -9.02 -10.98
N ALA A 437 23.58 -8.86 -12.30
CA ALA A 437 24.67 -8.92 -13.28
C ALA A 437 25.45 -7.59 -13.40
N LEU A 438 24.76 -6.45 -13.27
CA LEU A 438 25.33 -5.11 -13.43
C LEU A 438 26.06 -4.63 -12.17
N THR A 439 25.55 -4.91 -10.97
CA THR A 439 26.10 -4.31 -9.75
C THR A 439 27.54 -4.75 -9.44
N PRO A 440 27.94 -6.05 -9.53
CA PRO A 440 29.32 -6.46 -9.25
C PRO A 440 30.39 -5.76 -10.10
N PRO A 441 30.31 -5.75 -11.46
CA PRO A 441 31.32 -5.05 -12.26
C PRO A 441 31.30 -3.54 -12.05
N ALA A 442 30.13 -2.93 -11.78
CA ALA A 442 30.06 -1.53 -11.41
C ALA A 442 30.78 -1.24 -10.09
N LEU A 443 30.56 -2.08 -9.07
CA LEU A 443 31.21 -1.95 -7.76
C LEU A 443 32.73 -2.11 -7.85
N ASP A 444 33.20 -3.04 -8.67
CA ASP A 444 34.63 -3.22 -8.90
C ASP A 444 35.25 -2.03 -9.64
N ALA A 445 34.54 -1.47 -10.62
CA ALA A 445 35.00 -0.29 -11.36
C ALA A 445 35.16 0.95 -10.48
N ILE A 446 34.23 1.18 -9.55
CA ILE A 446 34.26 2.39 -8.70
C ILE A 446 35.31 2.32 -7.58
N LYS A 447 35.82 1.13 -7.22
CA LYS A 447 36.86 0.99 -6.18
C LYS A 447 38.15 1.70 -6.55
N GLU A 448 38.45 1.78 -7.84
CA GLU A 448 39.68 2.41 -8.35
C GLU A 448 39.50 3.91 -8.65
N LEU A 449 38.28 4.43 -8.55
CA LEU A 449 37.99 5.83 -8.86
C LEU A 449 38.28 6.75 -7.67
N PRO A 450 38.82 7.95 -7.91
CA PRO A 450 38.87 9.00 -6.91
C PRO A 450 37.48 9.37 -6.38
N GLY A 451 37.28 9.27 -5.07
CA GLY A 451 36.08 9.75 -4.40
C GLY A 451 36.13 11.26 -4.07
N PRO A 452 34.98 11.91 -3.83
CA PRO A 452 33.61 11.37 -3.90
C PRO A 452 33.15 11.11 -5.34
N ILE A 453 32.31 10.09 -5.53
CA ILE A 453 31.83 9.65 -6.84
C ILE A 453 30.37 10.09 -7.04
N TYR A 454 30.13 10.81 -8.13
CA TYR A 454 28.78 11.16 -8.57
C TYR A 454 28.13 9.99 -9.30
N LEU A 455 26.99 9.52 -8.81
CA LEU A 455 26.13 8.57 -9.50
C LEU A 455 25.13 9.32 -10.36
N GLY A 456 25.20 9.08 -11.66
CA GLY A 456 24.28 9.64 -12.64
C GLY A 456 22.81 9.34 -12.37
N ASP A 457 21.97 10.24 -12.85
CA ASP A 457 20.53 10.07 -12.81
C ASP A 457 20.11 8.99 -13.81
N GLY A 458 19.07 8.24 -13.46
CA GLY A 458 18.52 7.17 -14.29
C GLY A 458 17.10 6.85 -13.87
N TYR A 459 16.30 6.32 -14.79
CA TYR A 459 14.89 6.02 -14.54
C TYR A 459 14.50 4.65 -15.11
N GLY A 460 14.01 3.78 -14.23
CA GLY A 460 13.68 2.41 -14.59
C GLY A 460 14.81 1.46 -14.19
N LEU A 461 15.30 0.65 -15.12
CA LEU A 461 16.27 -0.41 -14.83
C LEU A 461 17.65 0.15 -14.49
N ASP A 462 18.12 1.14 -15.26
CA ASP A 462 19.32 1.95 -15.01
C ASP A 462 19.27 2.64 -13.63
N GLY A 463 18.17 3.30 -13.30
CA GLY A 463 17.98 3.96 -12.00
C GLY A 463 17.98 2.96 -10.84
N SER A 464 17.35 1.80 -11.03
CA SER A 464 17.31 0.72 -10.03
C SER A 464 18.68 0.05 -9.84
N ALA A 465 19.45 -0.14 -10.92
CA ALA A 465 20.82 -0.65 -10.86
C ALA A 465 21.75 0.35 -10.17
N GLY A 466 21.65 1.64 -10.51
CA GLY A 466 22.40 2.69 -9.83
C GLY A 466 22.06 2.78 -8.33
N LEU A 467 20.79 2.61 -7.95
CA LEU A 467 20.39 2.55 -6.54
C LEU A 467 21.00 1.35 -5.81
N ASP A 468 21.05 0.17 -6.44
CA ASP A 468 21.71 -0.98 -5.82
C ASP A 468 23.22 -0.74 -5.66
N LEU A 469 23.88 -0.13 -6.66
CA LEU A 469 25.28 0.29 -6.56
C LEU A 469 25.51 1.26 -5.41
N LEU A 470 24.70 2.32 -5.30
CA LEU A 470 24.78 3.32 -4.22
C LEU A 470 24.75 2.63 -2.85
N ALA A 471 23.77 1.77 -2.64
CA ALA A 471 23.58 1.10 -1.36
C ALA A 471 24.72 0.10 -1.05
N ARG A 472 25.21 -0.66 -2.05
CA ARG A 472 26.35 -1.56 -1.86
C ARG A 472 27.66 -0.82 -1.65
N ALA A 473 27.85 0.33 -2.31
CA ALA A 473 29.02 1.18 -2.12
C ALA A 473 29.10 1.66 -0.66
N GLU A 474 27.97 2.10 -0.09
CA GLU A 474 27.87 2.47 1.32
C GLU A 474 28.20 1.31 2.27
N GLU A 475 27.70 0.10 1.98
CA GLU A 475 28.00 -1.12 2.75
C GLU A 475 29.51 -1.45 2.80
N VAL A 476 30.27 -1.09 1.75
CA VAL A 476 31.73 -1.30 1.68
C VAL A 476 32.56 -0.03 1.94
N GLY A 477 31.91 1.10 2.30
CA GLY A 477 32.57 2.34 2.66
C GLY A 477 33.11 3.18 1.48
N ILE A 478 32.57 2.99 0.27
CA ILE A 478 32.90 3.83 -0.90
C ILE A 478 31.91 4.99 -0.98
N ASP A 479 32.43 6.21 -1.10
CA ASP A 479 31.63 7.44 -1.12
C ASP A 479 30.99 7.69 -2.49
N VAL A 480 29.86 7.05 -2.74
CA VAL A 480 29.00 7.26 -3.91
C VAL A 480 27.79 8.09 -3.49
N ARG A 481 27.47 9.14 -4.27
CA ARG A 481 26.37 10.06 -3.96
C ARG A 481 25.63 10.49 -5.23
N ARG A 482 24.38 10.92 -5.09
CA ARG A 482 23.56 11.46 -6.20
C ARG A 482 23.46 12.98 -6.16
N GLY A 483 22.81 13.58 -7.15
CA GLY A 483 22.49 15.01 -7.13
C GLY A 483 21.60 15.42 -5.94
N PRO A 484 21.68 16.67 -5.47
CA PRO A 484 20.86 17.18 -4.35
C PRO A 484 19.35 17.09 -4.59
N SER A 485 18.91 17.02 -5.85
CA SER A 485 17.51 16.77 -6.23
C SER A 485 16.94 15.46 -5.67
N TRP A 486 17.81 14.52 -5.27
CA TRP A 486 17.42 13.22 -4.73
C TRP A 486 17.45 13.14 -3.20
N ALA A 487 17.80 14.22 -2.51
CA ALA A 487 17.89 14.27 -1.05
C ALA A 487 16.58 13.83 -0.36
N TYR A 488 15.43 14.21 -0.91
CA TYR A 488 14.12 13.83 -0.37
C TYR A 488 13.84 12.31 -0.42
N ILE A 489 14.58 11.57 -1.27
CA ILE A 489 14.49 10.11 -1.36
C ILE A 489 15.52 9.43 -0.45
N TYR A 490 16.78 9.85 -0.56
CA TYR A 490 17.93 9.11 0.01
C TYR A 490 18.53 9.74 1.28
N GLY A 491 18.12 10.95 1.64
CA GLY A 491 18.72 11.75 2.70
C GLY A 491 19.89 12.61 2.21
N ASP A 492 20.17 13.70 2.91
CA ASP A 492 21.15 14.72 2.49
C ASP A 492 22.58 14.15 2.38
N ASN A 493 22.97 13.26 3.29
CA ASN A 493 24.32 12.66 3.28
C ASN A 493 24.63 11.79 2.06
N ARG A 494 23.62 11.35 1.30
CA ARG A 494 23.79 10.59 0.06
C ARG A 494 23.79 11.50 -1.18
N THR A 495 23.97 12.80 -0.99
CA THR A 495 23.96 13.79 -2.07
C THR A 495 25.25 14.60 -2.18
N ILE A 496 25.58 15.01 -3.40
CA ILE A 496 26.70 15.89 -3.74
C ILE A 496 26.38 16.68 -4.99
N GLU A 497 26.84 17.94 -5.04
CA GLU A 497 26.84 18.69 -6.30
C GLU A 497 27.74 18.01 -7.32
N ARG A 498 27.25 17.88 -8.55
CA ARG A 498 27.99 17.17 -9.62
C ARG A 498 29.39 17.77 -9.85
N SER A 499 29.53 19.09 -9.71
CA SER A 499 30.81 19.81 -9.84
C SER A 499 31.80 19.56 -8.71
N GLN A 500 31.38 18.99 -7.59
CA GLN A 500 32.22 18.71 -6.41
C GLN A 500 32.74 17.26 -6.38
N ALA A 501 32.24 16.40 -7.28
CA ALA A 501 32.70 15.01 -7.36
C ALA A 501 34.02 14.91 -8.12
N ALA A 502 34.85 13.95 -7.72
CA ALA A 502 36.13 13.67 -8.38
C ALA A 502 35.99 12.67 -9.54
N SER A 503 34.89 11.93 -9.58
CA SER A 503 34.58 10.95 -10.63
C SER A 503 33.07 10.80 -10.80
N GLU A 504 32.67 10.22 -11.93
CA GLU A 504 31.27 9.94 -12.27
C GLU A 504 31.09 8.47 -12.67
N VAL A 505 29.95 7.89 -12.29
CA VAL A 505 29.47 6.60 -12.80
C VAL A 505 28.06 6.76 -13.34
N LEU A 506 27.82 6.26 -14.56
CA LEU A 506 26.55 6.37 -15.26
C LEU A 506 26.02 4.98 -15.61
N PHE A 507 24.73 4.75 -15.39
CA PHE A 507 23.99 3.63 -15.96
C PHE A 507 23.14 4.17 -17.09
N LEU A 508 23.40 3.75 -18.32
CA LEU A 508 22.75 4.30 -19.50
C LEU A 508 22.14 3.21 -20.38
N THR A 509 21.02 3.55 -21.01
CA THR A 509 20.28 2.69 -21.94
C THR A 509 20.16 3.36 -23.30
N GLU A 510 19.90 2.56 -24.34
CA GLU A 510 19.46 3.01 -25.67
C GLU A 510 20.28 4.18 -26.25
N SER A 511 19.64 5.30 -26.63
CA SER A 511 20.31 6.44 -27.26
C SER A 511 21.39 7.08 -26.38
N ALA A 512 21.12 7.30 -25.09
CA ALA A 512 22.06 7.92 -24.17
C ALA A 512 23.36 7.11 -24.02
N ARG A 513 23.25 5.77 -24.09
CA ARG A 513 24.41 4.87 -24.14
C ARG A 513 25.26 5.14 -25.38
N LEU A 514 24.63 5.18 -26.56
CA LEU A 514 25.33 5.39 -27.83
C LEU A 514 26.00 6.77 -27.91
N GLU A 515 25.36 7.79 -27.35
CA GLU A 515 25.94 9.14 -27.25
C GLU A 515 27.20 9.14 -26.39
N THR A 516 27.10 8.55 -25.20
CA THR A 516 28.21 8.52 -24.24
C THR A 516 29.36 7.64 -24.73
N GLN A 517 29.06 6.57 -25.46
CA GLN A 517 30.06 5.71 -26.10
C GLN A 517 30.92 6.48 -27.12
N SER A 518 30.39 7.55 -27.73
CA SER A 518 31.13 8.39 -28.66
C SER A 518 32.00 9.47 -27.99
N ASP A 519 31.81 9.72 -26.69
CA ASP A 519 32.58 10.70 -25.94
C ASP A 519 33.83 10.04 -25.31
N PRO A 520 35.06 10.41 -25.74
CA PRO A 520 36.29 9.84 -25.19
C PRO A 520 36.50 10.17 -23.69
N TYR A 521 35.70 11.07 -23.12
CA TYR A 521 35.74 11.36 -21.70
C TYR A 521 35.22 10.21 -20.83
N TYR A 522 34.35 9.36 -21.38
CA TYR A 522 33.76 8.25 -20.68
C TYR A 522 34.31 6.92 -21.21
N ARG A 523 34.41 5.95 -20.30
CA ARG A 523 34.81 4.58 -20.62
C ARG A 523 33.66 3.64 -20.28
N GLU A 524 33.18 2.91 -21.29
CA GLU A 524 32.23 1.81 -21.09
C GLU A 524 32.95 0.65 -20.40
N ILE A 525 32.46 0.23 -19.24
CA ILE A 525 33.07 -0.83 -18.43
C ILE A 525 32.41 -2.17 -18.70
N PHE A 526 31.08 -2.18 -18.75
CA PHE A 526 30.30 -3.39 -18.86
C PHE A 526 28.93 -3.10 -19.45
N THR A 527 28.43 -4.03 -20.25
CA THR A 527 27.14 -3.97 -20.92
C THR A 527 26.37 -5.25 -20.63
N TYR A 528 25.10 -5.12 -20.27
CA TYR A 528 24.22 -6.25 -20.05
C TYR A 528 22.94 -6.10 -20.87
N ASP A 529 22.62 -7.15 -21.62
CA ASP A 529 21.33 -7.31 -22.30
C ASP A 529 20.47 -8.33 -21.52
N PRO A 530 19.32 -7.93 -20.95
CA PRO A 530 18.42 -8.86 -20.27
C PRO A 530 17.66 -9.79 -21.22
N LEU A 531 17.65 -9.51 -22.53
CA LEU A 531 16.99 -10.32 -23.54
C LEU A 531 17.93 -11.42 -24.06
N SER A 532 17.37 -12.59 -24.40
CA SER A 532 18.13 -13.57 -25.18
C SER A 532 18.42 -13.03 -26.60
N PRO A 533 19.41 -13.57 -27.32
CA PRO A 533 19.71 -13.14 -28.69
C PRO A 533 18.48 -13.16 -29.62
N ASP A 534 17.64 -14.20 -29.53
CA ASP A 534 16.41 -14.29 -30.31
C ASP A 534 15.38 -13.23 -29.91
N GLN A 535 15.23 -12.97 -28.61
CA GLN A 535 14.34 -11.92 -28.10
C GLN A 535 14.81 -10.52 -28.50
N ARG A 536 16.13 -10.28 -28.52
CA ARG A 536 16.73 -9.03 -28.98
C ARG A 536 16.48 -8.81 -30.47
N ALA A 537 16.75 -9.83 -31.29
CA ALA A 537 16.46 -9.75 -32.72
C ALA A 537 14.97 -9.49 -33.02
N GLU A 538 14.07 -10.11 -32.24
CA GLU A 538 12.63 -9.85 -32.33
C GLU A 538 12.26 -8.43 -31.90
N PHE A 539 12.84 -7.93 -30.81
CA PHE A 539 12.65 -6.56 -30.34
C PHE A 539 13.08 -5.55 -31.41
N ASP A 540 14.28 -5.73 -31.96
CA ASP A 540 14.85 -4.83 -32.97
C ASP A 540 14.03 -4.86 -34.26
N ALA A 541 13.50 -6.03 -34.66
CA ALA A 541 12.59 -6.14 -35.81
C ALA A 541 11.27 -5.39 -35.59
N LEU A 542 10.71 -5.42 -34.38
CA LEU A 542 9.51 -4.66 -34.03
C LEU A 542 9.78 -3.14 -34.03
N VAL A 543 10.93 -2.72 -33.48
CA VAL A 543 11.36 -1.31 -33.50
C VAL A 543 11.55 -0.84 -34.94
N ALA A 544 12.26 -1.60 -35.78
CA ALA A 544 12.46 -1.25 -37.18
C ALA A 544 11.15 -1.16 -37.96
N LYS A 545 10.19 -2.05 -37.69
CA LYS A 545 8.88 -2.07 -38.34
C LYS A 545 8.02 -0.86 -37.99
N HIS A 546 8.00 -0.42 -36.74
CA HIS A 546 7.05 0.58 -36.24
C HIS A 546 7.67 1.97 -36.01
N ALA A 547 8.99 2.05 -35.97
CA ALA A 547 9.74 3.28 -35.73
C ALA A 547 10.93 3.46 -36.69
N GLY A 548 11.00 2.66 -37.76
CA GLY A 548 11.92 2.93 -38.88
C GLY A 548 11.54 4.24 -39.59
N PHE A 549 12.56 4.99 -40.00
CA PHE A 549 12.39 6.21 -40.77
C PHE A 549 13.55 6.41 -41.74
N ASP A 550 13.27 7.03 -42.88
CA ASP A 550 14.31 7.41 -43.84
C ASP A 550 15.16 8.55 -43.25
N HIS A 551 16.47 8.36 -43.25
CA HIS A 551 17.43 9.34 -42.76
C HIS A 551 18.60 9.47 -43.74
N PRO A 552 19.21 10.66 -43.86
CA PRO A 552 20.35 10.86 -44.74
C PRO A 552 21.53 9.97 -44.34
N ALA A 553 22.30 9.53 -45.34
CA ALA A 553 23.53 8.78 -45.13
C ALA A 553 24.51 9.61 -44.28
N GLY A 554 25.00 9.03 -43.17
CA GLY A 554 25.95 9.68 -42.25
C GLY A 554 25.35 10.16 -40.93
N LEU A 555 24.05 9.96 -40.67
CA LEU A 555 23.50 10.16 -39.33
C LEU A 555 24.17 9.23 -38.32
N SER A 556 24.52 9.73 -37.13
CA SER A 556 25.13 8.90 -36.09
C SER A 556 24.16 7.86 -35.54
N PRO A 557 24.62 6.68 -35.07
CA PRO A 557 23.77 5.67 -34.44
C PRO A 557 22.92 6.24 -33.29
N ALA A 558 23.48 7.14 -32.49
CA ALA A 558 22.78 7.85 -31.43
C ALA A 558 21.63 8.74 -31.95
N ALA A 559 21.83 9.46 -33.05
CA ALA A 559 20.78 10.27 -33.67
C ALA A 559 19.66 9.40 -34.26
N ILE A 560 20.00 8.24 -34.82
CA ILE A 560 19.03 7.27 -35.32
C ILE A 560 18.20 6.72 -34.15
N ALA A 561 18.85 6.26 -33.08
CA ALA A 561 18.17 5.73 -31.90
C ALA A 561 17.21 6.75 -31.26
N ARG A 562 17.62 8.01 -31.10
CA ARG A 562 16.73 9.10 -30.63
C ARG A 562 15.51 9.30 -31.53
N GLY A 563 15.72 9.27 -32.85
CA GLY A 563 14.62 9.36 -33.81
C GLY A 563 13.63 8.20 -33.66
N GLN A 564 14.15 6.98 -33.50
CA GLN A 564 13.33 5.79 -33.26
C GLN A 564 12.57 5.86 -31.93
N GLU A 565 13.20 6.31 -30.85
CA GLU A 565 12.55 6.47 -29.53
C GLU A 565 11.34 7.42 -29.61
N GLN A 566 11.48 8.56 -30.31
CA GLN A 566 10.38 9.50 -30.49
C GLN A 566 9.21 8.92 -31.31
N LEU A 567 9.51 8.10 -32.33
CA LEU A 567 8.50 7.42 -33.14
C LEU A 567 7.84 6.28 -32.37
N LEU A 568 8.61 5.51 -31.62
CA LEU A 568 8.13 4.48 -30.71
C LEU A 568 7.19 5.08 -29.68
N GLU A 569 7.54 6.21 -29.08
CA GLU A 569 6.67 6.88 -28.11
C GLU A 569 5.30 7.21 -28.72
N LYS A 570 5.27 7.77 -29.94
CA LYS A 570 4.01 8.05 -30.67
C LYS A 570 3.22 6.78 -30.99
N TRP A 571 3.89 5.73 -31.47
CA TRP A 571 3.25 4.45 -31.77
C TRP A 571 2.66 3.81 -30.51
N VAL A 572 3.42 3.78 -29.42
CA VAL A 572 3.00 3.31 -28.11
C VAL A 572 1.77 4.07 -27.62
N GLN A 573 1.76 5.41 -27.67
CA GLN A 573 0.58 6.19 -27.29
C GLN A 573 -0.66 5.84 -28.14
N THR A 574 -0.47 5.59 -29.43
CA THR A 574 -1.55 5.22 -30.35
C THR A 574 -2.14 3.83 -30.02
N GLU A 575 -1.27 2.83 -29.81
CA GLU A 575 -1.67 1.46 -29.44
C GLU A 575 -2.35 1.42 -28.06
N LEU A 576 -1.87 2.24 -27.13
CA LEU A 576 -2.44 2.35 -25.79
C LEU A 576 -3.81 3.04 -25.79
N ALA A 577 -4.06 3.95 -26.73
CA ALA A 577 -5.37 4.56 -26.93
C ALA A 577 -6.37 3.64 -27.66
N ALA A 578 -5.88 2.58 -28.32
CA ALA A 578 -6.71 1.64 -29.05
C ALA A 578 -7.57 0.78 -28.10
N LYS A 579 -8.82 0.49 -28.49
CA LYS A 579 -9.71 -0.41 -27.73
C LYS A 579 -9.14 -1.82 -27.61
N SER A 580 -8.38 -2.25 -28.61
CA SER A 580 -7.73 -3.55 -28.69
C SER A 580 -6.31 -3.36 -29.25
N PRO A 581 -5.28 -3.38 -28.40
CA PRO A 581 -3.90 -3.23 -28.87
C PRO A 581 -3.46 -4.40 -29.76
N SER A 582 -2.59 -4.11 -30.73
CA SER A 582 -2.08 -5.09 -31.70
C SER A 582 -1.25 -6.19 -31.04
N ALA A 583 -1.09 -7.32 -31.74
CA ALA A 583 -0.24 -8.42 -31.27
C ALA A 583 1.23 -7.98 -31.17
N ASP A 584 1.70 -7.22 -32.17
CA ASP A 584 3.03 -6.59 -32.19
C ASP A 584 3.24 -5.73 -30.96
N PHE A 585 2.29 -4.85 -30.62
CA PHE A 585 2.39 -4.00 -29.45
C PHE A 585 2.48 -4.80 -28.15
N LYS A 586 1.65 -5.83 -27.97
CA LYS A 586 1.70 -6.69 -26.78
C LYS A 586 3.05 -7.40 -26.66
N ARG A 587 3.61 -7.84 -27.79
CA ARG A 587 4.90 -8.53 -27.83
C ARG A 587 6.05 -7.56 -27.54
N TYR A 588 6.06 -6.41 -28.19
CA TYR A 588 6.98 -5.30 -27.94
C TYR A 588 6.97 -4.91 -26.45
N LEU A 589 5.80 -4.66 -25.88
CA LEU A 589 5.66 -4.28 -24.48
C LEU A 589 6.20 -5.36 -23.52
N LYS A 590 5.98 -6.65 -23.83
CA LYS A 590 6.54 -7.75 -23.05
C LYS A 590 8.07 -7.74 -23.07
N LEU A 591 8.68 -7.59 -24.25
CA LEU A 591 10.13 -7.53 -24.40
C LEU A 591 10.72 -6.26 -23.74
N LEU A 592 10.04 -5.12 -23.86
CA LEU A 592 10.41 -3.88 -23.18
C LEU A 592 10.39 -4.03 -21.65
N LEU A 593 9.37 -4.72 -21.11
CA LEU A 593 9.27 -5.02 -19.68
C LEU A 593 10.33 -6.01 -19.20
N ASP A 594 10.80 -6.90 -20.09
CA ASP A 594 11.94 -7.77 -19.78
C ASP A 594 13.23 -6.93 -19.62
N GLY A 595 13.35 -5.78 -20.30
CA GLY A 595 14.29 -4.69 -19.98
C GLY A 595 15.16 -4.25 -21.17
N PRO A 596 15.66 -3.01 -21.17
CA PRO A 596 16.59 -2.52 -22.20
C PRO A 596 18.02 -3.03 -21.98
N VAL A 597 18.88 -2.85 -22.98
CA VAL A 597 20.34 -3.00 -22.79
C VAL A 597 20.81 -1.87 -21.87
N VAL A 598 21.52 -2.22 -20.80
CA VAL A 598 22.09 -1.25 -19.85
C VAL A 598 23.60 -1.34 -19.91
N SER A 599 24.29 -0.21 -19.91
CA SER A 599 25.75 -0.16 -19.81
C SER A 599 26.22 0.80 -18.74
N ILE A 600 27.35 0.44 -18.14
CA ILE A 600 28.01 1.19 -17.09
C ILE A 600 29.14 1.98 -17.73
N PHE A 601 29.11 3.29 -17.52
CA PHE A 601 30.20 4.18 -17.90
C PHE A 601 30.83 4.79 -16.66
N VAL A 602 32.13 5.03 -16.73
CA VAL A 602 32.87 5.82 -15.74
C VAL A 602 33.57 6.98 -16.44
N SER A 603 33.69 8.12 -15.78
CA SER A 603 34.46 9.25 -16.31
C SER A 603 35.96 9.05 -16.14
N ASN A 604 36.76 9.62 -17.04
CA ASN A 604 38.23 9.65 -16.95
C ASN A 604 38.75 10.79 -16.04
N GLY A 605 37.86 11.51 -15.36
CA GLY A 605 38.16 12.63 -14.47
C GLY A 605 36.89 13.22 -13.81
N PRO A 606 36.95 14.43 -13.23
CA PRO A 606 35.79 15.08 -12.60
C PRO A 606 34.61 15.26 -13.57
N PRO A 607 33.35 15.17 -13.14
CA PRO A 607 32.21 15.32 -14.05
C PRO A 607 32.27 16.63 -14.86
N ARG A 608 31.90 16.56 -16.15
CA ARG A 608 31.84 17.72 -17.06
C ARG A 608 30.49 18.41 -17.07
#